data_AF-A0A497J952-F1
#
_entry.id   AF-A0A497J952-F1
#
_cell.length_a   1.000
_cell.length_b   1.000
_cell.length_c   1.000
_cell.angle_alpha   90.00
_cell.angle_beta   90.00
_cell.angle_gamma   90.00
#
_symmetry.space_group_name_H-M   'P 1'
#
loop_
_entity.id
_entity.type
_entity.pdbx_description
1 polymer ?
#
loop_
_entity_poly.entity_id
_entity_poly.type
_entity_poly.pdbx_seq_one_letter_code
_entity_poly.pdbx_strand_id
1 'polypeptide(L)' 'CLTNGHVARIAKEAKAKLILNTDAHSPSDILSLEQMKKIVLGSGLSEEDSRIITSVNPKSLISSI' A
#
# COMPACT_ATOMS: atom_id res chain seq x y z
N CYS A 1 1.61 -3.07 16.69
CA CYS A 1 1.75 -2.27 15.45
C CYS A 1 0.59 -2.56 14.54
N LEU A 2 -0.06 -1.53 13.97
CA LEU A 2 -1.15 -1.72 12.99
C LEU A 2 -0.66 -1.69 11.54
N THR A 3 0.59 -1.25 11.30
CA THR A 3 1.13 -1.00 9.95
C THR A 3 2.63 -1.32 9.87
N ASN A 4 3.14 -1.50 8.64
CA ASN A 4 4.52 -1.88 8.35
C ASN A 4 5.43 -0.66 8.12
N GLY A 5 5.46 0.30 9.05
CA GLY A 5 6.19 1.56 8.86
C GLY A 5 7.70 1.41 8.66
N HIS A 6 8.32 0.41 9.31
CA HIS A 6 9.74 0.12 9.08
C HIS A 6 10.00 -0.31 7.62
N VAL A 7 9.20 -1.24 7.09
CA VAL A 7 9.31 -1.71 5.70
C VAL A 7 9.05 -0.57 4.73
N ALA A 8 8.03 0.24 4.98
CA ALA A 8 7.71 1.40 4.14
C ALA A 8 8.89 2.38 4.05
N ARG A 9 9.54 2.67 5.19
CA ARG A 9 10.73 3.53 5.24
C ARG A 9 11.89 2.93 4.45
N ILE A 10 12.25 1.67 4.69
CA ILE A 10 13.36 1.00 3.98
C ILE A 10 13.08 0.93 2.47
N ALA A 11 11.86 0.64 2.06
CA ALA A 11 11.48 0.63 0.65
C ALA A 11 11.62 2.01 -0.01
N LYS A 12 11.26 3.10 0.68
CA LYS A 12 11.48 4.47 0.19
C LYS A 12 12.97 4.79 0.06
N GLU A 13 13.78 4.43 1.05
CA GLU A 13 15.24 4.60 1.01
C GLU A 13 15.86 3.83 -0.19
N ALA A 14 15.37 2.62 -0.45
CA ALA A 14 15.79 1.78 -1.58
C ALA A 14 15.14 2.14 -2.93
N LYS A 15 14.23 3.13 -2.98
CA LYS A 15 13.43 3.49 -4.17
C LYS A 15 12.61 2.33 -4.75
N ALA A 16 12.23 1.38 -3.91
CA ALA A 16 11.39 0.24 -4.30
C ALA A 16 9.94 0.70 -4.49
N LYS A 17 9.27 0.17 -5.52
CA LYS A 17 7.82 0.34 -5.68
C LYS A 17 7.09 -0.50 -4.64
N LEU A 18 6.04 0.05 -4.06
CA LEU A 18 5.20 -0.61 -3.05
C LEU A 18 3.77 -0.81 -3.57
N ILE A 19 3.12 -1.87 -3.08
CA ILE A 19 1.69 -2.13 -3.26
C ILE A 19 1.10 -2.45 -1.89
N LEU A 20 -0.13 -2.02 -1.63
CA LEU A 20 -0.88 -2.42 -0.45
C LEU A 20 -1.58 -3.75 -0.72
N ASN A 21 -1.33 -4.75 0.12
CA ASN A 21 -2.01 -6.04 0.07
C ASN A 21 -2.79 -6.27 1.37
N THR A 22 -3.97 -6.86 1.26
CA THR A 22 -4.83 -7.20 2.40
C THR A 22 -4.64 -8.64 2.86
N ASP A 23 -4.07 -9.50 2.01
CA ASP A 23 -4.00 -10.95 2.23
C ASP A 23 -5.36 -11.53 2.63
N ALA A 24 -6.41 -11.10 1.89
CA ALA A 24 -7.79 -11.43 2.21
C ALA A 24 -8.06 -12.93 2.10
N HIS A 25 -8.58 -13.53 3.17
CA HIS A 25 -9.03 -14.92 3.22
C HIS A 25 -10.57 -15.03 3.19
N SER A 26 -11.26 -13.89 3.36
CA SER A 26 -12.71 -13.75 3.37
C SER A 26 -13.15 -12.41 2.76
N PRO A 27 -14.41 -12.26 2.29
CA PRO A 27 -14.92 -10.99 1.78
C PRO A 27 -14.86 -9.84 2.80
N SER A 28 -14.95 -10.14 4.09
CA SER A 28 -14.82 -9.16 5.18
C SER A 28 -13.42 -8.55 5.30
N ASP A 29 -12.40 -9.17 4.70
CA ASP A 29 -11.03 -8.66 4.69
C ASP A 29 -10.79 -7.62 3.57
N ILE A 30 -11.76 -7.45 2.67
CA ILE A 30 -11.68 -6.47 1.59
C ILE A 30 -11.83 -5.06 2.18
N LEU A 31 -10.81 -4.24 1.98
CA LEU A 31 -10.77 -2.88 2.51
C LEU A 31 -11.51 -1.89 1.62
N SER A 32 -12.17 -0.92 2.26
CA SER A 32 -12.59 0.32 1.60
C SER A 32 -11.40 1.22 1.27
N LEU A 33 -11.59 2.17 0.34
CA LEU A 33 -10.58 3.18 -0.01
C LEU A 33 -10.11 3.98 1.21
N GLU A 34 -11.03 4.33 2.12
CA GLU A 34 -10.72 5.06 3.34
C GLU A 34 -9.85 4.24 4.30
N GLN A 35 -10.11 2.93 4.43
CA GLN A 35 -9.28 2.04 5.22
C GLN A 35 -7.88 1.90 4.61
N MET A 36 -7.79 1.72 3.29
CA MET A 36 -6.51 1.68 2.58
C MET A 36 -5.69 2.94 2.82
N LYS A 37 -6.32 4.12 2.69
CA LYS A 37 -5.68 5.43 2.94
C LYS A 37 -5.13 5.51 4.37
N LYS A 38 -5.94 5.14 5.37
CA LYS A 38 -5.51 5.14 6.78
C LYS A 38 -4.32 4.21 7.04
N ILE A 39 -4.28 3.03 6.41
CA ILE A 39 -3.18 2.08 6.55
C ILE A 39 -1.89 2.65 5.93
N VAL A 40 -1.96 3.23 4.73
CA VAL A 40 -0.79 3.83 4.08
C VAL A 40 -0.26 5.00 4.91
N LEU A 41 -1.12 5.93 5.34
CA LEU A 41 -0.71 7.03 6.21
C LEU A 41 -0.14 6.54 7.54
N GLY A 42 -0.75 5.53 8.14
CA GLY A 42 -0.27 4.90 9.37
C GLY A 42 1.08 4.20 9.22
N SER A 43 1.54 3.91 7.99
CA SER A 43 2.89 3.40 7.71
C SER A 43 3.95 4.51 7.60
N GLY A 44 3.56 5.79 7.76
CA GLY A 44 4.46 6.94 7.64
C GLY A 44 4.65 7.44 6.21
N LEU A 45 3.81 6.99 5.28
CA LEU A 45 3.79 7.44 3.88
C LEU A 45 2.79 8.58 3.69
N SER A 46 2.92 9.31 2.58
CA SER A 46 2.10 10.49 2.29
C SER A 46 0.73 10.14 1.67
N GLU A 47 -0.16 11.13 1.59
CA GLU A 47 -1.43 10.96 0.83
C GLU A 47 -1.19 10.68 -0.65
N GLU A 48 -0.15 11.28 -1.25
CA GLU A 48 0.22 11.00 -2.64
C GLU A 48 0.69 9.55 -2.80
N ASP A 49 1.51 9.05 -1.86
CA ASP A 49 1.92 7.64 -1.84
C ASP A 49 0.68 6.72 -1.75
N SER A 50 -0.39 7.10 -1.03
CA SER A 50 -1.63 6.31 -0.96
C SER A 50 -2.25 6.06 -2.32
N ARG A 51 -2.37 7.09 -3.17
CA ARG A 51 -2.90 6.92 -4.54
C ARG A 51 -1.97 6.04 -5.38
N ILE A 52 -0.66 6.28 -5.27
CA ILE A 52 0.33 5.54 -6.05
C ILE A 52 0.32 4.05 -5.69
N ILE A 53 0.36 3.71 -4.39
CA ILE A 53 0.50 2.34 -3.88
C ILE A 53 -0.78 1.52 -4.06
N THR A 54 -1.96 2.15 -3.95
CA THR A 54 -3.25 1.44 -4.02
C THR A 54 -3.81 1.33 -5.44
N SER A 55 -3.39 2.20 -6.37
CA SER A 55 -4.00 2.28 -7.72
C SER A 55 -2.98 2.28 -8.86
N VAL A 56 -1.89 3.04 -8.76
CA VAL A 56 -0.95 3.22 -9.90
C VAL A 56 0.02 2.04 -10.01
N ASN A 57 0.70 1.72 -8.91
CA ASN A 57 1.68 0.63 -8.87
C ASN A 57 1.06 -0.75 -9.17
N PRO A 58 -0.13 -1.12 -8.65
CA PRO A 58 -0.77 -2.38 -9.01
C PRO A 58 -1.08 -2.49 -10.51
N LYS A 59 -1.62 -1.42 -11.11
CA LYS A 59 -1.89 -1.37 -12.56
C LYS A 59 -0.61 -1.49 -13.37
N SER A 60 0.44 -0.76 -12.97
CA SER A 60 1.76 -0.82 -13.61
C SER A 60 2.38 -2.22 -13.51
N LEU A 61 2.17 -2.93 -12.39
CA LEU A 61 2.66 -4.28 -12.20
C LEU A 61 1.94 -5.25 -13.14
N ILE A 62 0.62 -5.22 -13.18
CA ILE A 62 -0.19 -6.13 -14.03
C ILE A 62 0.08 -5.87 -15.52
N SER A 63 0.30 -4.62 -15.94
CA SER A 63 0.61 -4.30 -17.34
C SER A 63 2.00 -4.75 -17.81
N SER A 64 2.86 -5.18 -16.88
CA SER A 64 4.25 -5.60 -17.16
C SER A 64 4.44 -7.12 -17.18
N ILE A 65 3.36 -7.88 -17.04
CA ILE A 65 3.30 -9.34 -17.10
C ILE A 65 2.65 -9.73 -18.43
#